data_AF-A0A1M6Y5G0-F1
#
_entry.id   AF-A0A1M6Y5G0-F1
#
_cell.length_a   1.000
_cell.length_b   1.000
_cell.length_c   1.000
_cell.angle_alpha   90.00
_cell.angle_beta   90.00
_cell.angle_gamma   90.00
#
_symmetry.space_group_name_H-M   'P 1'
#
loop_
_entity.id
_entity.type
_entity.pdbx_description
1 polymer ?
#
loop_
_entity_poly.entity_id
_entity_poly.type
_entity_poly.pdbx_seq_one_letter_code
_entity_poly.pdbx_strand_id
1 'polypeptide(L)'
;MKKLSFLCLLLVAISKCTFAQSEEDYPDMRSWAMYGDSIERYVYADTAYIRVSPDTRQAPVDTLFAGDNLVVLRTTKSAITVRGLRGPWLQVTYKKNGEQKNGYIWQGLVSLSPLRRGDTKFIAAVERRADSTYLNEEKRRDTIRRLLVKVKAVQNGVIKSTATFITPDDESANFGYGKIMSGMGLTNVQNIVTMSFSGEACGIPTYTYYLAWTTDQKLVKLPGKMTVGDAGVFYHDENFIFPNEKNGRPDLITWEMSTEEATDKVDKNGEYVMEITEKGSKTYIWDPGNYTVTEMRK
;
A
#
# COMPACT_ATOMS: atom_id res chain seq x y z
N MET A 1 40.27 -15.80 50.30
CA MET A 1 39.24 -14.84 49.81
C MET A 1 39.70 -13.85 48.72
N LYS A 2 40.86 -14.03 48.06
CA LYS A 2 41.32 -13.11 46.98
C LYS A 2 41.23 -13.70 45.55
N LYS A 3 40.86 -14.98 45.39
CA LYS A 3 40.76 -15.64 44.07
C LYS A 3 39.34 -15.75 43.50
N LEU A 4 38.31 -15.46 44.28
CA LEU A 4 36.91 -15.51 43.83
C LEU A 4 36.42 -14.19 43.21
N SER A 5 37.14 -13.09 43.45
CA SER A 5 36.73 -11.74 43.00
C SER A 5 37.13 -11.45 41.55
N PHE A 6 38.08 -12.20 40.98
CA PHE A 6 38.53 -12.00 39.59
C PHE A 6 37.61 -12.66 38.55
N LEU A 7 36.85 -13.69 38.94
CA LEU A 7 35.94 -14.41 38.03
C LEU A 7 34.64 -13.62 37.77
N CYS A 8 34.16 -12.85 38.76
CA CYS A 8 32.98 -11.99 38.57
C CYS A 8 33.27 -10.76 37.70
N LEU A 9 34.51 -10.26 37.66
CA LEU A 9 34.88 -9.13 36.79
C LEU A 9 35.05 -9.54 35.32
N LEU A 10 35.34 -10.82 35.03
CA LEU A 10 35.41 -11.32 33.66
C LEU A 10 34.00 -11.52 33.04
N LEU A 11 32.99 -11.84 33.85
CA LEU A 11 31.60 -12.02 33.41
C LEU A 11 30.88 -10.69 33.07
N VAL A 12 31.32 -9.57 33.64
CA VAL A 12 30.76 -8.23 33.34
C VAL A 12 31.40 -7.61 32.08
N ALA A 13 32.55 -8.11 31.64
CA ALA A 13 33.20 -7.63 30.41
C ALA A 13 32.63 -8.27 29.12
N ILE A 14 31.92 -9.40 29.23
CA ILE A 14 31.35 -10.13 28.07
C ILE A 14 29.90 -9.68 27.77
N SER A 15 29.23 -9.01 28.72
CA SER A 15 27.84 -8.58 28.56
C SER A 15 27.62 -7.31 27.71
N LYS A 16 28.70 -6.65 27.23
CA LYS A 16 28.60 -5.50 26.32
C LYS A 16 28.62 -5.84 24.83
N CYS A 17 28.67 -7.12 24.47
CA CYS A 17 28.48 -7.58 23.09
C CYS A 17 27.06 -8.11 22.84
N THR A 18 26.05 -7.55 23.52
CA THR A 18 24.71 -7.55 22.94
C THR A 18 24.75 -6.57 21.76
N PHE A 19 25.08 -7.09 20.58
CA PHE A 19 24.63 -6.46 19.35
C PHE A 19 23.11 -6.35 19.50
N ALA A 20 22.61 -5.14 19.81
CA ALA A 20 21.29 -4.78 19.38
C ALA A 20 21.32 -5.01 17.86
N GLN A 21 20.77 -6.15 17.42
CA GLN A 21 20.62 -6.40 16.00
C GLN A 21 19.60 -5.35 15.56
N SER A 22 20.08 -4.21 15.06
CA SER A 22 19.23 -3.30 14.31
C SER A 22 18.60 -4.18 13.23
N GLU A 23 17.29 -4.39 13.32
CA GLU A 23 16.55 -5.04 12.25
C GLU A 23 16.89 -4.25 10.98
N GLU A 24 17.33 -4.95 9.93
CA GLU A 24 17.73 -4.27 8.71
C GLU A 24 16.46 -3.70 8.09
N ASP A 25 16.29 -2.40 8.29
CA ASP A 25 15.10 -1.69 7.83
C ASP A 25 15.22 -1.37 6.34
N TYR A 26 14.13 -1.60 5.62
CA TYR A 26 13.98 -1.26 4.21
C TYR A 26 12.82 -0.27 4.08
N PRO A 27 13.04 1.03 4.33
CA PRO A 27 11.95 2.02 4.34
C PRO A 27 11.16 2.09 3.03
N ASP A 28 11.80 1.83 1.89
CA ASP A 28 11.14 1.78 0.57
C ASP A 28 10.17 0.59 0.42
N MET A 29 10.21 -0.38 1.33
CA MET A 29 9.52 -1.68 1.24
C MET A 29 8.45 -1.85 2.31
N ARG A 30 8.33 -0.93 3.26
CA ARG A 30 7.40 -1.00 4.40
C ARG A 30 5.95 -1.26 3.96
N SER A 31 5.48 -0.61 2.89
CA SER A 31 4.11 -0.76 2.38
C SER A 31 3.68 -2.19 2.06
N TRP A 32 4.62 -3.12 1.81
CA TRP A 32 4.29 -4.53 1.57
C TRP A 32 3.87 -5.30 2.82
N ALA A 33 4.12 -4.74 4.01
CA ALA A 33 3.73 -5.29 5.31
C ALA A 33 4.04 -6.79 5.43
N MET A 34 5.31 -7.15 5.24
CA MET A 34 5.78 -8.54 5.25
C MET A 34 5.99 -9.02 6.70
N TYR A 35 4.89 -9.20 7.43
CA TYR A 35 4.88 -9.68 8.81
C TYR A 35 4.34 -11.10 8.91
N GLY A 36 5.00 -11.94 9.70
CA GLY A 36 4.60 -13.33 9.96
C GLY A 36 5.22 -14.36 9.02
N ASP A 37 4.87 -15.63 9.27
CA ASP A 37 5.37 -16.76 8.50
C ASP A 37 4.42 -17.07 7.34
N SER A 38 4.98 -17.37 6.16
CA SER A 38 4.23 -17.85 4.98
C SER A 38 3.14 -16.90 4.48
N ILE A 39 3.56 -15.88 3.73
CA ILE A 39 2.68 -14.81 3.25
C ILE A 39 2.30 -15.04 1.77
N GLU A 40 1.02 -15.20 1.47
CA GLU A 40 0.54 -15.33 0.09
C GLU A 40 0.65 -14.00 -0.67
N ARG A 41 1.18 -14.07 -1.90
CA ARG A 41 1.29 -12.94 -2.81
C ARG A 41 1.09 -13.36 -4.26
N TYR A 42 0.83 -12.36 -5.11
CA TYR A 42 0.91 -12.53 -6.56
C TYR A 42 2.19 -11.91 -7.08
N VAL A 43 2.73 -12.49 -8.16
CA VAL A 43 3.78 -11.86 -8.94
C VAL A 43 3.22 -10.59 -9.58
N TYR A 44 3.87 -9.45 -9.29
CA TYR A 44 3.53 -8.15 -9.85
C TYR A 44 4.23 -7.90 -11.19
N ALA A 45 5.48 -8.30 -11.33
CA ALA A 45 6.24 -8.08 -12.56
C ALA A 45 5.57 -8.76 -13.76
N ASP A 46 5.69 -8.18 -14.97
CA ASP A 46 5.22 -8.85 -16.19
C ASP A 46 5.93 -10.18 -16.38
N THR A 47 7.22 -10.20 -16.03
CA THR A 47 8.07 -11.38 -15.95
C THR A 47 8.95 -11.26 -14.72
N ALA A 48 8.92 -12.27 -13.85
CA ALA A 48 9.76 -12.37 -12.67
C ALA A 48 10.68 -13.59 -12.77
N TYR A 49 11.98 -13.33 -12.69
CA TYR A 49 12.98 -14.38 -12.67
C TYR A 49 13.17 -14.92 -11.25
N ILE A 50 13.02 -16.22 -11.09
CA ILE A 50 13.33 -16.92 -9.85
C ILE A 50 14.81 -17.29 -9.85
N ARG A 51 15.50 -16.97 -8.75
CA ARG A 51 16.93 -17.19 -8.58
C ARG A 51 17.20 -18.32 -7.59
N VAL A 52 18.35 -18.98 -7.74
CA VAL A 52 18.85 -20.00 -6.81
C VAL A 52 19.41 -19.40 -5.51
N SER A 53 19.81 -18.14 -5.56
CA SER A 53 20.37 -17.38 -4.44
C SER A 53 19.85 -15.95 -4.48
N PRO A 54 19.88 -15.21 -3.35
CA PRO A 54 19.35 -13.85 -3.27
C PRO A 54 20.31 -12.82 -3.90
N ASP A 55 20.62 -13.01 -5.19
CA ASP A 55 21.42 -12.11 -6.02
C ASP A 55 21.11 -12.30 -7.52
N THR A 56 21.69 -11.44 -8.37
CA THR A 56 21.52 -11.49 -9.83
C THR A 56 22.72 -12.06 -10.57
N ARG A 57 23.70 -12.66 -9.89
CA ARG A 57 24.97 -13.09 -10.48
C ARG A 57 24.82 -14.35 -11.34
N GLN A 58 23.92 -15.25 -10.93
CA GLN A 58 23.64 -16.48 -11.65
C GLN A 58 22.42 -16.35 -12.56
N ALA A 59 22.36 -17.18 -13.60
CA ALA A 59 21.18 -17.28 -14.44
C ALA A 59 19.92 -17.65 -13.62
N PRO A 60 18.72 -17.17 -14.02
CA PRO A 60 17.48 -17.62 -13.40
C PRO A 60 17.29 -19.13 -13.46
N VAL A 61 16.72 -19.71 -12.41
CA VAL A 61 16.34 -21.13 -12.37
C VAL A 61 14.90 -21.37 -12.81
N ASP A 62 14.07 -20.34 -12.77
CA ASP A 62 12.69 -20.40 -13.28
C ASP A 62 12.19 -18.98 -13.65
N THR A 63 11.01 -18.93 -14.23
CA THR A 63 10.31 -17.71 -14.61
C THR A 63 8.84 -17.81 -14.23
N LEU A 64 8.33 -16.78 -13.56
CA LEU A 64 6.93 -16.55 -13.26
C LEU A 64 6.43 -15.30 -13.98
N PHE A 65 5.12 -15.19 -14.20
CA PHE A 65 4.47 -14.09 -14.89
C PHE A 65 3.49 -13.35 -13.98
N ALA A 66 3.06 -12.17 -14.42
CA ALA A 66 2.09 -11.37 -13.67
C ALA A 66 0.85 -12.20 -13.30
N GLY A 67 0.54 -12.22 -12.00
CA GLY A 67 -0.59 -12.98 -11.47
C GLY A 67 -0.29 -14.41 -11.06
N ASP A 68 0.92 -14.92 -11.25
CA ASP A 68 1.30 -16.20 -10.66
C ASP A 68 1.24 -16.14 -9.13
N ASN A 69 0.78 -17.23 -8.52
CA ASN A 69 0.71 -17.36 -7.07
C ASN A 69 2.07 -17.77 -6.51
N LEU A 70 2.46 -17.16 -5.40
CA LEU A 70 3.59 -17.63 -4.60
C LEU A 70 3.31 -17.41 -3.11
N VAL A 71 4.07 -18.12 -2.29
CA VAL A 71 4.10 -17.93 -0.84
C VAL A 71 5.50 -17.44 -0.47
N VAL A 72 5.57 -16.29 0.19
CA VAL A 72 6.79 -15.75 0.77
C VAL A 72 7.06 -16.47 2.08
N LEU A 73 8.16 -17.20 2.13
CA LEU A 73 8.57 -17.97 3.30
C LEU A 73 9.40 -17.12 4.27
N ARG A 74 10.25 -16.25 3.73
CA ARG A 74 11.19 -15.45 4.52
C ARG A 74 11.74 -14.25 3.75
N THR A 75 11.96 -13.15 4.47
CA THR A 75 12.76 -12.01 4.01
C THR A 75 14.25 -12.21 4.33
N THR A 76 15.11 -11.99 3.33
CA THR A 76 16.57 -12.11 3.51
C THR A 76 17.21 -10.76 3.83
N LYS A 77 18.46 -10.79 4.30
CA LYS A 77 19.30 -9.58 4.50
C LYS A 77 19.96 -9.07 3.20
N SER A 78 19.91 -9.86 2.13
CA SER A 78 20.48 -9.42 0.85
C SER A 78 19.48 -8.50 0.19
N ALA A 79 19.95 -7.35 -0.30
CA ALA A 79 19.11 -6.34 -0.92
C ALA A 79 19.78 -5.69 -2.11
N ILE A 80 18.95 -5.30 -3.07
CA ILE A 80 19.35 -4.53 -4.25
C ILE A 80 18.41 -3.33 -4.41
N THR A 81 18.89 -2.32 -5.13
CA THR A 81 18.08 -1.17 -5.50
C THR A 81 17.59 -1.33 -6.94
N VAL A 82 16.28 -1.28 -7.13
CA VAL A 82 15.64 -1.34 -8.44
C VAL A 82 14.65 -0.18 -8.53
N ARG A 83 14.76 0.63 -9.59
CA ARG A 83 13.87 1.80 -9.84
C ARG A 83 13.77 2.77 -8.66
N GLY A 84 14.89 2.96 -7.96
CA GLY A 84 15.01 3.85 -6.81
C GLY A 84 14.48 3.29 -5.50
N LEU A 85 14.05 2.02 -5.47
CA LEU A 85 13.56 1.35 -4.26
C LEU A 85 14.63 0.34 -3.81
N ARG A 86 15.16 0.50 -2.59
CA ARG A 86 16.04 -0.51 -1.97
C ARG A 86 15.18 -1.55 -1.27
N GLY A 87 15.33 -2.82 -1.65
CA GLY A 87 14.59 -3.88 -0.97
C GLY A 87 15.26 -5.23 -0.99
N PRO A 88 14.81 -6.11 -0.08
CA PRO A 88 15.42 -7.41 0.11
C PRO A 88 14.97 -8.41 -0.95
N TRP A 89 15.70 -9.51 -1.00
CA TRP A 89 15.22 -10.73 -1.62
C TRP A 89 14.31 -11.50 -0.66
N LEU A 90 13.30 -12.12 -1.24
CA LEU A 90 12.34 -13.00 -0.58
C LEU A 90 12.65 -14.44 -0.98
N GLN A 91 12.71 -15.34 0.00
CA GLN A 91 12.63 -16.78 -0.25
C GLN A 91 11.17 -17.15 -0.46
N VAL A 92 10.87 -17.84 -1.55
CA VAL A 92 9.50 -18.16 -1.96
C VAL A 92 9.35 -19.63 -2.32
N THR A 93 8.12 -20.13 -2.14
CA THR A 93 7.64 -21.39 -2.72
C THR A 93 6.47 -21.12 -3.65
N TYR A 94 6.35 -21.89 -4.72
CA TYR A 94 5.31 -21.76 -5.73
C TYR A 94 5.06 -23.11 -6.41
N LYS A 95 3.92 -23.22 -7.10
CA LYS A 95 3.59 -24.41 -7.90
C LYS A 95 3.72 -24.10 -9.38
N LYS A 96 4.40 -24.98 -10.12
CA LYS A 96 4.50 -24.90 -11.59
C LYS A 96 4.42 -26.29 -12.17
N ASN A 97 3.55 -26.50 -13.16
CA ASN A 97 3.31 -27.81 -13.79
C ASN A 97 2.99 -28.93 -12.78
N GLY A 98 2.28 -28.60 -11.69
CA GLY A 98 1.92 -29.56 -10.63
C GLY A 98 3.00 -29.80 -9.56
N GLU A 99 4.24 -29.32 -9.78
CA GLU A 99 5.34 -29.49 -8.84
C GLU A 99 5.53 -28.26 -7.94
N GLN A 100 5.86 -28.51 -6.68
CA GLN A 100 6.28 -27.46 -5.76
C GLN A 100 7.76 -27.12 -6.01
N LYS A 101 8.04 -25.84 -6.18
CA LYS A 101 9.38 -25.29 -6.43
C LYS A 101 9.70 -24.19 -5.43
N ASN A 102 10.99 -23.97 -5.21
CA ASN A 102 11.51 -22.94 -4.31
C ASN A 102 12.50 -22.04 -5.05
N GLY A 103 12.71 -20.83 -4.53
CA GLY A 103 13.78 -19.95 -4.97
C GLY A 103 13.70 -18.57 -4.35
N TYR A 104 14.34 -17.61 -5.00
CA TYR A 104 14.41 -16.23 -4.53
C TYR A 104 13.86 -15.24 -5.57
N ILE A 105 13.14 -14.23 -5.10
CA ILE A 105 12.59 -13.13 -5.89
C ILE A 105 12.77 -11.81 -5.14
N TRP A 106 13.02 -10.70 -5.84
CA TRP A 106 13.12 -9.38 -5.20
C TRP A 106 11.75 -8.88 -4.73
N GLN A 107 11.67 -8.30 -3.52
CA GLN A 107 10.40 -7.95 -2.88
C GLN A 107 9.52 -7.02 -3.73
N GLY A 108 10.09 -6.03 -4.42
CA GLY A 108 9.28 -5.14 -5.25
C GLY A 108 8.71 -5.79 -6.54
N LEU A 109 8.95 -7.09 -6.78
CA LEU A 109 8.32 -7.85 -7.86
C LEU A 109 7.06 -8.61 -7.42
N VAL A 110 6.65 -8.52 -6.15
CA VAL A 110 5.41 -9.15 -5.64
C VAL A 110 4.38 -8.09 -5.26
N SER A 111 3.12 -8.49 -5.13
CA SER A 111 2.04 -7.56 -4.77
C SER A 111 2.11 -7.07 -3.32
N LEU A 112 1.47 -5.94 -3.02
CA LEU A 112 1.26 -5.46 -1.65
C LEU A 112 0.33 -6.40 -0.88
N SER A 113 -0.78 -6.80 -1.52
CA SER A 113 -1.77 -7.72 -0.99
C SER A 113 -2.31 -8.65 -2.09
N PRO A 114 -2.83 -9.85 -1.75
CA PRO A 114 -3.51 -10.72 -2.71
C PRO A 114 -4.98 -10.29 -2.87
N LEU A 115 -5.32 -9.59 -3.96
CA LEU A 115 -6.68 -9.15 -4.24
C LEU A 115 -7.24 -9.90 -5.45
N ARG A 116 -8.37 -10.60 -5.27
CA ARG A 116 -9.04 -11.36 -6.34
C ARG A 116 -10.56 -11.31 -6.20
N ARG A 117 -11.26 -11.26 -7.34
CA ARG A 117 -12.70 -11.50 -7.43
C ARG A 117 -13.04 -12.28 -8.70
N GLY A 118 -13.70 -13.42 -8.54
CA GLY A 118 -13.85 -14.39 -9.64
C GLY A 118 -12.49 -14.75 -10.21
N ASP A 119 -12.32 -14.70 -11.53
CA ASP A 119 -11.04 -14.99 -12.19
C ASP A 119 -10.13 -13.77 -12.40
N THR A 120 -10.51 -12.62 -11.85
CA THR A 120 -9.73 -11.38 -11.94
C THR A 120 -8.88 -11.21 -10.69
N LYS A 121 -7.56 -11.13 -10.87
CA LYS A 121 -6.62 -10.68 -9.85
C LYS A 121 -6.32 -9.20 -10.05
N PHE A 122 -6.30 -8.43 -8.98
CA PHE A 122 -5.88 -7.04 -8.96
C PHE A 122 -4.54 -6.95 -8.24
N ILE A 123 -3.48 -6.69 -8.99
CA ILE A 123 -2.11 -6.81 -8.51
C ILE A 123 -1.53 -5.41 -8.36
N ALA A 124 -1.45 -4.94 -7.12
CA ALA A 124 -0.89 -3.63 -6.79
C ALA A 124 0.52 -3.77 -6.24
N ALA A 125 1.44 -2.90 -6.67
CA ALA A 125 2.79 -2.77 -6.13
C ALA A 125 3.33 -1.35 -6.35
N VAL A 126 4.35 -0.97 -5.58
CA VAL A 126 5.11 0.25 -5.87
C VAL A 126 6.00 0.00 -7.10
N GLU A 127 5.78 0.77 -8.16
CA GLU A 127 6.50 0.64 -9.43
C GLU A 127 7.89 1.27 -9.39
N ARG A 128 7.99 2.44 -8.75
CA ARG A 128 9.22 3.25 -8.62
C ARG A 128 9.03 4.44 -7.67
N ARG A 129 10.14 5.10 -7.32
CA ARG A 129 10.12 6.46 -6.75
C ARG A 129 9.51 7.47 -7.73
N ALA A 130 8.74 8.41 -7.18
CA ALA A 130 8.11 9.53 -7.89
C ALA A 130 8.45 10.88 -7.23
N ASP A 131 9.63 10.95 -6.63
CA ASP A 131 10.11 12.12 -5.88
C ASP A 131 10.15 13.38 -6.78
N SER A 132 9.86 14.53 -6.18
CA SER A 132 10.00 15.83 -6.82
C SER A 132 10.83 16.76 -5.94
N THR A 133 11.68 17.58 -6.55
CA THR A 133 12.47 18.58 -5.82
C THR A 133 11.86 19.97 -5.95
N TYR A 134 11.93 20.77 -4.89
CA TYR A 134 11.52 22.17 -4.86
C TYR A 134 12.54 23.02 -4.11
N LEU A 135 12.47 24.35 -4.23
CA LEU A 135 13.24 25.26 -3.39
C LEU A 135 12.37 25.64 -2.19
N ASN A 136 12.86 25.41 -0.98
CA ASN A 136 12.20 25.86 0.22
C ASN A 136 12.37 27.39 0.41
N GLU A 137 11.78 27.94 1.46
CA GLU A 137 11.81 29.38 1.77
C GLU A 137 13.24 29.94 1.89
N GLU A 138 14.19 29.11 2.31
CA GLU A 138 15.61 29.45 2.42
C GLU A 138 16.39 29.26 1.10
N LYS A 139 15.70 29.05 -0.03
CA LYS A 139 16.30 28.76 -1.35
C LYS A 139 17.18 27.50 -1.34
N ARG A 140 16.96 26.58 -0.40
CA ARG A 140 17.63 25.27 -0.36
C ARG A 140 16.78 24.25 -1.09
N ARG A 141 17.44 23.33 -1.82
CA ARG A 141 16.75 22.25 -2.51
C ARG A 141 16.24 21.24 -1.48
N ASP A 142 14.94 20.98 -1.53
CA ASP A 142 14.29 19.97 -0.72
C ASP A 142 13.54 18.97 -1.62
N THR A 143 13.22 17.80 -1.09
CA THR A 143 12.63 16.68 -1.84
C THR A 143 11.34 16.21 -1.21
N ILE A 144 10.26 16.29 -1.97
CA ILE A 144 9.00 15.64 -1.61
C ILE A 144 9.08 14.19 -2.06
N ARG A 145 9.16 13.30 -1.08
CA ARG A 145 9.26 11.86 -1.26
C ARG A 145 7.90 11.27 -1.65
N ARG A 146 7.83 10.52 -2.76
CA ARG A 146 6.59 9.91 -3.25
C ARG A 146 6.83 8.57 -3.92
N LEU A 147 5.79 7.75 -3.94
CA LEU A 147 5.77 6.44 -4.58
C LEU A 147 4.78 6.44 -5.75
N LEU A 148 5.21 5.98 -6.93
CA LEU A 148 4.30 5.64 -8.01
C LEU A 148 3.81 4.21 -7.80
N VAL A 149 2.51 4.04 -7.56
CA VAL A 149 1.87 2.74 -7.41
C VAL A 149 1.19 2.38 -8.72
N LYS A 150 1.30 1.12 -9.14
CA LYS A 150 0.60 0.58 -10.30
C LYS A 150 -0.25 -0.61 -9.89
N VAL A 151 -1.46 -0.65 -10.40
CA VAL A 151 -2.40 -1.76 -10.25
C VAL A 151 -2.61 -2.41 -11.62
N LYS A 152 -2.53 -3.74 -11.68
CA LYS A 152 -2.79 -4.53 -12.88
C LYS A 152 -4.02 -5.40 -12.66
N ALA A 153 -4.97 -5.37 -13.57
CA ALA A 153 -6.04 -6.37 -13.64
C ALA A 153 -5.55 -7.53 -14.51
N VAL A 154 -5.47 -8.72 -13.93
CA VAL A 154 -5.00 -9.94 -14.62
C VAL A 154 -6.09 -10.98 -14.62
N GLN A 155 -6.39 -11.51 -15.80
CA GLN A 155 -7.34 -12.60 -16.00
C GLN A 155 -6.69 -13.68 -16.86
N ASN A 156 -6.75 -14.94 -16.42
CA ASN A 156 -6.19 -16.08 -17.15
C ASN A 156 -4.72 -15.88 -17.57
N GLY A 157 -3.91 -15.26 -16.70
CA GLY A 157 -2.49 -14.96 -16.96
C GLY A 157 -2.23 -13.78 -17.91
N VAL A 158 -3.27 -13.07 -18.36
CA VAL A 158 -3.15 -11.92 -19.26
C VAL A 158 -3.47 -10.63 -18.51
N ILE A 159 -2.57 -9.65 -18.60
CA ILE A 159 -2.82 -8.29 -18.11
C ILE A 159 -3.86 -7.63 -19.04
N LYS A 160 -5.03 -7.31 -18.49
CA LYS A 160 -6.14 -6.70 -19.24
C LYS A 160 -6.09 -5.18 -19.22
N SER A 161 -5.77 -4.61 -18.07
CA SER A 161 -5.61 -3.16 -17.91
C SER A 161 -4.66 -2.86 -16.77
N THR A 162 -4.12 -1.65 -16.80
CA THR A 162 -3.34 -1.10 -15.69
C THR A 162 -3.85 0.29 -15.33
N ALA A 163 -3.63 0.70 -14.09
CA ALA A 163 -3.84 2.06 -13.64
C ALA A 163 -2.71 2.46 -12.68
N THR A 164 -2.43 3.75 -12.56
CA THR A 164 -1.39 4.27 -11.68
C THR A 164 -1.88 5.44 -10.85
N PHE A 165 -1.33 5.57 -9.66
CA PHE A 165 -1.49 6.76 -8.82
C PHE A 165 -0.21 7.02 -8.04
N ILE A 166 -0.09 8.24 -7.50
CA ILE A 166 1.05 8.66 -6.69
C ILE A 166 0.55 8.80 -5.25
N THR A 167 1.32 8.28 -4.31
CA THR A 167 1.07 8.44 -2.86
C THR A 167 2.28 9.06 -2.18
N PRO A 168 2.09 9.83 -1.08
CA PRO A 168 3.20 10.28 -0.24
C PRO A 168 4.04 9.09 0.27
N ASP A 169 5.31 9.35 0.52
CA ASP A 169 6.23 8.43 1.18
C ASP A 169 6.64 9.00 2.55
N ASP A 170 5.63 9.28 3.37
CA ASP A 170 5.77 9.67 4.77
C ASP A 170 5.22 8.54 5.65
N GLU A 171 4.98 8.74 6.94
CA GLU A 171 4.47 7.69 7.84
C GLU A 171 3.18 7.02 7.32
N SER A 172 2.38 7.67 6.47
CA SER A 172 1.19 7.07 5.84
C SER A 172 1.52 5.91 4.89
N ALA A 173 2.75 5.76 4.42
CA ALA A 173 3.11 4.67 3.52
C ALA A 173 3.59 3.40 4.23
N ASN A 174 3.50 3.33 5.57
CA ASN A 174 3.91 2.15 6.34
C ASN A 174 3.19 0.87 5.92
N PHE A 175 1.88 0.95 5.64
CA PHE A 175 1.07 -0.20 5.28
C PHE A 175 0.30 0.06 3.99
N GLY A 176 0.44 -0.82 3.01
CA GLY A 176 -0.31 -0.81 1.77
C GLY A 176 -1.25 -2.02 1.69
N TYR A 177 -2.55 -1.78 1.67
CA TYR A 177 -3.56 -2.83 1.57
C TYR A 177 -4.69 -2.43 0.63
N GLY A 178 -5.54 -3.37 0.27
CA GLY A 178 -6.64 -3.07 -0.65
C GLY A 178 -7.88 -3.91 -0.37
N LYS A 179 -8.99 -3.48 -0.96
CA LYS A 179 -10.29 -4.15 -0.88
C LYS A 179 -10.95 -4.15 -2.25
N ILE A 180 -11.85 -5.11 -2.48
CA ILE A 180 -12.67 -5.16 -3.68
C ILE A 180 -14.13 -5.04 -3.26
N MET A 181 -14.80 -4.01 -3.73
CA MET A 181 -16.22 -3.75 -3.52
C MET A 181 -17.01 -4.13 -4.79
N SER A 182 -18.35 -4.12 -4.72
CA SER A 182 -19.19 -4.19 -5.93
C SER A 182 -18.95 -2.96 -6.84
N GLY A 183 -19.60 -2.91 -8.00
CA GLY A 183 -19.57 -1.72 -8.86
C GLY A 183 -20.27 -0.50 -8.26
N MET A 184 -20.80 -0.59 -7.04
CA MET A 184 -21.46 0.47 -6.28
C MET A 184 -22.58 1.20 -7.05
N GLY A 185 -23.24 0.52 -7.98
CA GLY A 185 -24.33 1.08 -8.78
C GLY A 185 -23.89 2.00 -9.92
N LEU A 186 -22.59 2.12 -10.21
CA LEU A 186 -22.09 2.80 -11.41
C LEU A 186 -22.36 1.95 -12.66
N THR A 187 -22.92 2.57 -13.70
CA THR A 187 -23.22 1.92 -14.97
C THR A 187 -21.95 1.38 -15.61
N ASN A 188 -21.98 0.13 -16.12
CA ASN A 188 -20.85 -0.56 -16.74
C ASN A 188 -19.62 -0.75 -15.83
N VAL A 189 -19.79 -0.71 -14.50
CA VAL A 189 -18.73 -1.03 -13.53
C VAL A 189 -19.03 -2.35 -12.84
N GLN A 190 -18.10 -3.30 -12.92
CA GLN A 190 -18.22 -4.60 -12.28
C GLN A 190 -17.84 -4.52 -10.80
N ASN A 191 -16.71 -3.87 -10.51
CA ASN A 191 -16.12 -3.78 -9.17
C ASN A 191 -15.43 -2.45 -8.97
N ILE A 192 -15.31 -2.04 -7.72
CA ILE A 192 -14.40 -0.97 -7.31
C ILE A 192 -13.27 -1.59 -6.50
N VAL A 193 -12.04 -1.35 -6.95
CA VAL A 193 -10.83 -1.78 -6.25
C VAL A 193 -10.29 -0.59 -5.50
N THR A 194 -10.09 -0.74 -4.20
CA THR A 194 -9.46 0.28 -3.37
C THR A 194 -8.05 -0.13 -3.00
N MET A 195 -7.16 0.84 -2.96
CA MET A 195 -5.82 0.72 -2.39
C MET A 195 -5.65 1.81 -1.34
N SER A 196 -5.33 1.41 -0.12
CA SER A 196 -5.12 2.32 1.01
C SER A 196 -3.66 2.26 1.45
N PHE A 197 -3.13 3.43 1.80
CA PHE A 197 -1.83 3.62 2.45
C PHE A 197 -2.10 4.27 3.80
N SER A 198 -1.73 3.57 4.89
CA SER A 198 -1.90 4.05 6.26
C SER A 198 -0.61 3.92 7.09
N GLY A 199 -0.49 4.80 8.09
CA GLY A 199 0.48 4.66 9.17
C GLY A 199 -0.01 3.82 10.34
N GLU A 200 -1.32 3.58 10.43
CA GLU A 200 -2.00 2.92 11.57
C GLU A 200 -1.66 3.54 12.94
N ALA A 201 -1.46 4.86 12.96
CA ALA A 201 -1.15 5.64 14.15
C ALA A 201 -1.97 6.94 14.21
N CYS A 202 -2.15 7.48 15.42
CA CYS A 202 -2.86 8.75 15.63
C CYS A 202 -2.16 9.89 14.91
N GLY A 203 -2.93 10.80 14.33
CA GLY A 203 -2.41 11.95 13.58
C GLY A 203 -1.82 11.62 12.22
N ILE A 204 -1.76 10.34 11.81
CA ILE A 204 -1.21 9.94 10.51
C ILE A 204 -2.35 9.70 9.50
N PRO A 205 -2.33 10.37 8.34
CA PRO A 205 -3.38 10.22 7.35
C PRO A 205 -3.38 8.82 6.73
N THR A 206 -4.58 8.37 6.37
CA THR A 206 -4.81 7.24 5.49
C THR A 206 -5.28 7.75 4.14
N TYR A 207 -4.53 7.46 3.08
CA TYR A 207 -4.91 7.81 1.71
C TYR A 207 -5.53 6.59 1.04
N THR A 208 -6.77 6.73 0.55
CA THR A 208 -7.46 5.65 -0.18
C THR A 208 -7.72 6.05 -1.62
N TYR A 209 -7.20 5.23 -2.54
CA TYR A 209 -7.34 5.37 -3.99
C TYR A 209 -8.37 4.40 -4.52
N TYR A 210 -9.25 4.86 -5.40
CA TYR A 210 -10.35 4.08 -5.96
C TYR A 210 -10.13 3.85 -7.46
N LEU A 211 -10.31 2.62 -7.91
CA LEU A 211 -10.25 2.23 -9.31
C LEU A 211 -11.53 1.48 -9.70
N ALA A 212 -12.26 1.98 -10.68
CA ALA A 212 -13.38 1.26 -11.28
C ALA A 212 -12.85 0.20 -12.24
N TRP A 213 -13.27 -1.06 -12.05
CA TRP A 213 -13.08 -2.14 -13.01
C TRP A 213 -14.34 -2.27 -13.87
N THR A 214 -14.24 -1.86 -15.13
CA THR A 214 -15.39 -1.76 -16.03
C THR A 214 -15.74 -3.12 -16.67
N THR A 215 -16.94 -3.23 -17.23
CA THR A 215 -17.36 -4.40 -18.04
C THR A 215 -16.43 -4.62 -19.24
N ASP A 216 -15.89 -3.55 -19.81
CA ASP A 216 -14.94 -3.57 -20.93
C ASP A 216 -13.48 -3.80 -20.49
N GLN A 217 -13.28 -4.33 -19.28
CA GLN A 217 -11.98 -4.72 -18.77
C GLN A 217 -10.98 -3.55 -18.66
N LYS A 218 -11.45 -2.34 -18.33
CA LYS A 218 -10.60 -1.17 -18.07
C LYS A 218 -10.53 -0.87 -16.57
N LEU A 219 -9.34 -0.48 -16.10
CA LEU A 219 -9.15 0.13 -14.79
C LEU A 219 -9.17 1.65 -14.94
N VAL A 220 -10.16 2.30 -14.34
CA VAL A 220 -10.34 3.75 -14.42
C VAL A 220 -10.17 4.36 -13.03
N LYS A 221 -9.33 5.37 -12.92
CA LYS A 221 -9.13 6.07 -11.64
C LYS A 221 -10.37 6.89 -11.29
N LEU A 222 -10.89 6.67 -10.08
CA LEU A 222 -11.91 7.50 -9.45
C LEU A 222 -11.24 8.50 -8.49
N PRO A 223 -11.97 9.51 -7.99
CA PRO A 223 -11.48 10.36 -6.91
C PRO A 223 -11.01 9.52 -5.71
N GLY A 224 -9.93 9.96 -5.08
CA GLY A 224 -9.43 9.37 -3.83
C GLY A 224 -9.97 10.12 -2.62
N LYS A 225 -9.77 9.56 -1.43
CA LYS A 225 -10.11 10.21 -0.17
C LYS A 225 -8.97 10.13 0.84
N MET A 226 -8.94 11.05 1.79
CA MET A 226 -8.02 11.06 2.93
C MET A 226 -8.80 11.09 4.25
N THR A 227 -8.33 10.33 5.23
CA THR A 227 -8.89 10.37 6.59
C THR A 227 -7.74 10.45 7.59
N VAL A 228 -7.86 11.27 8.63
CA VAL A 228 -6.92 11.32 9.75
C VAL A 228 -7.68 11.55 11.04
N GLY A 229 -7.21 10.93 12.12
CA GLY A 229 -7.76 11.13 13.46
C GLY A 229 -6.64 11.17 14.50
N ASP A 230 -6.76 12.09 15.44
CA ASP A 230 -5.94 12.20 16.64
C ASP A 230 -6.87 12.08 17.85
N ALA A 231 -6.67 11.04 18.64
CA ALA A 231 -7.64 10.46 19.57
C ALA A 231 -8.36 11.49 20.46
N GLY A 232 -9.58 11.88 20.05
CA GLY A 232 -10.44 12.82 20.77
C GLY A 232 -10.02 14.28 20.68
N VAL A 233 -9.07 14.64 19.80
CA VAL A 233 -8.55 16.00 19.62
C VAL A 233 -8.90 16.54 18.23
N PHE A 234 -8.70 15.74 17.19
CA PHE A 234 -8.86 16.18 15.80
C PHE A 234 -9.33 15.03 14.93
N TYR A 235 -10.29 15.29 14.04
CA TYR A 235 -10.65 14.36 12.97
C TYR A 235 -10.83 15.10 11.67
N HIS A 236 -10.29 14.54 10.60
CA HIS A 236 -10.63 14.91 9.24
C HIS A 236 -11.11 13.65 8.54
N ASP A 237 -12.36 13.67 8.11
CA ASP A 237 -13.00 12.53 7.46
C ASP A 237 -13.53 12.94 6.10
N GLU A 238 -13.08 12.22 5.08
CA GLU A 238 -13.61 12.29 3.74
C GLU A 238 -14.33 10.98 3.40
N ASN A 239 -15.53 11.07 2.84
CA ASN A 239 -16.32 9.93 2.41
C ASN A 239 -16.88 10.09 1.00
N PHE A 240 -17.30 8.98 0.43
CA PHE A 240 -18.04 8.94 -0.82
C PHE A 240 -19.45 8.40 -0.59
N ILE A 241 -20.42 8.98 -1.29
CA ILE A 241 -21.75 8.44 -1.50
C ILE A 241 -21.82 7.99 -2.95
N PHE A 242 -21.90 6.68 -3.15
CA PHE A 242 -22.07 6.04 -4.44
C PHE A 242 -23.55 5.87 -4.82
N PRO A 243 -23.87 5.59 -6.11
CA PRO A 243 -25.25 5.46 -6.58
C PRO A 243 -26.12 4.46 -5.81
N ASN A 244 -25.56 3.35 -5.32
CA ASN A 244 -26.32 2.33 -4.59
C ASN A 244 -26.41 2.57 -3.07
N GLU A 245 -25.90 3.68 -2.58
CA GLU A 245 -25.93 4.05 -1.16
C GLU A 245 -27.09 5.01 -0.87
N LYS A 246 -27.37 5.23 0.42
CA LYS A 246 -28.41 6.17 0.85
C LYS A 246 -28.08 7.57 0.32
N ASN A 247 -29.05 8.23 -0.31
CA ASN A 247 -28.90 9.52 -1.01
C ASN A 247 -28.03 9.48 -2.28
N GLY A 248 -27.61 8.28 -2.72
CA GLY A 248 -26.94 8.08 -3.99
C GLY A 248 -27.83 8.46 -5.18
N ARG A 249 -27.19 8.88 -6.27
CA ARG A 249 -27.84 9.20 -7.54
C ARG A 249 -27.16 8.44 -8.67
N PRO A 250 -27.89 8.02 -9.73
CA PRO A 250 -27.31 7.28 -10.84
C PRO A 250 -26.09 7.98 -11.42
N ASP A 251 -24.99 7.23 -11.56
CA ASP A 251 -23.73 7.67 -12.15
C ASP A 251 -23.11 8.94 -11.53
N LEU A 252 -23.48 9.27 -10.29
CA LEU A 252 -22.87 10.32 -9.51
C LEU A 252 -22.13 9.74 -8.30
N ILE A 253 -20.92 10.25 -8.06
CA ILE A 253 -20.16 10.01 -6.84
C ILE A 253 -20.10 11.34 -6.09
N THR A 254 -20.70 11.40 -4.90
CA THR A 254 -20.60 12.58 -4.05
C THR A 254 -19.49 12.38 -3.05
N TRP A 255 -18.49 13.26 -3.05
CA TRP A 255 -17.49 13.35 -2.00
C TRP A 255 -17.97 14.33 -0.95
N GLU A 256 -17.88 13.94 0.32
CA GLU A 256 -18.21 14.76 1.47
C GLU A 256 -17.01 14.79 2.41
N MET A 257 -16.78 15.94 3.03
CA MET A 257 -15.69 16.15 3.98
C MET A 257 -16.23 16.86 5.21
N SER A 258 -15.72 16.46 6.37
CA SER A 258 -15.85 17.20 7.63
C SER A 258 -14.55 17.20 8.41
N THR A 259 -14.23 18.33 9.01
CA THR A 259 -13.18 18.46 10.03
C THR A 259 -13.82 18.74 11.38
N GLU A 260 -13.40 18.02 12.41
CA GLU A 260 -13.86 18.15 13.79
C GLU A 260 -12.67 18.41 14.72
N GLU A 261 -12.84 19.35 15.65
CA GLU A 261 -11.84 19.70 16.65
C GLU A 261 -12.43 19.66 18.05
N ALA A 262 -11.63 19.26 19.03
CA ALA A 262 -12.04 19.24 20.43
C ALA A 262 -12.25 20.66 20.96
N THR A 263 -13.36 20.87 21.65
CA THR A 263 -13.61 22.10 22.40
C THR A 263 -13.06 22.00 23.82
N ASP A 264 -13.00 23.12 24.55
CA ASP A 264 -12.65 23.13 25.98
C ASP A 264 -13.72 22.50 26.89
N LYS A 265 -14.84 22.02 26.33
CA LYS A 265 -15.94 21.41 27.09
C LYS A 265 -15.84 19.90 27.05
N VAL A 266 -16.15 19.25 28.17
CA VAL A 266 -16.29 17.79 28.24
C VAL A 266 -17.75 17.38 28.39
N ASP A 267 -18.09 16.23 27.85
CA ASP A 267 -19.40 15.62 27.99
C ASP A 267 -19.56 14.93 29.36
N LYS A 268 -20.71 14.28 29.57
CA LYS A 268 -21.02 13.57 30.82
C LYS A 268 -20.10 12.38 31.12
N ASN A 269 -19.36 11.88 30.14
CA ASN A 269 -18.42 10.78 30.26
C ASN A 269 -16.98 11.27 30.43
N GLY A 270 -16.75 12.59 30.39
CA GLY A 270 -15.42 13.20 30.49
C GLY A 270 -14.67 13.26 29.15
N GLU A 271 -15.33 13.00 28.03
CA GLU A 271 -14.74 13.12 26.69
C GLU A 271 -14.92 14.54 26.17
N TYR A 272 -13.95 15.07 25.41
CA TYR A 272 -14.09 16.39 24.81
C TYR A 272 -15.28 16.42 23.85
N VAL A 273 -16.09 17.48 23.94
CA VAL A 273 -17.14 17.73 22.96
C VAL A 273 -16.46 18.20 21.68
N MET A 274 -16.70 17.48 20.59
CA MET A 274 -16.19 17.82 19.27
C MET A 274 -17.08 18.86 18.58
N GLU A 275 -16.45 19.83 17.91
CA GLU A 275 -17.12 20.82 17.07
C GLU A 275 -16.70 20.65 15.61
N ILE A 276 -17.66 20.67 14.68
CA ILE A 276 -17.37 20.63 13.25
C ILE A 276 -16.91 22.03 12.81
N THR A 277 -15.63 22.15 12.47
CA THR A 277 -15.01 23.41 12.05
C THR A 277 -15.11 23.62 10.55
N GLU A 278 -15.13 22.53 9.76
CA GLU A 278 -15.19 22.61 8.29
C GLU A 278 -16.12 21.55 7.69
N LYS A 279 -16.75 21.90 6.56
CA LYS A 279 -17.50 20.96 5.71
C LYS A 279 -17.24 21.23 4.24
N GLY A 280 -17.09 20.16 3.47
CA GLY A 280 -16.92 20.20 2.03
C GLY A 280 -17.85 19.22 1.31
N SER A 281 -18.23 19.55 0.08
CA SER A 281 -18.92 18.60 -0.80
C SER A 281 -18.59 18.88 -2.26
N LYS A 282 -18.30 17.81 -3.00
CA LYS A 282 -18.04 17.81 -4.44
C LYS A 282 -18.82 16.68 -5.08
N THR A 283 -19.30 16.88 -6.29
CA THR A 283 -19.98 15.83 -7.05
C THR A 283 -19.18 15.53 -8.31
N TYR A 284 -19.00 14.25 -8.58
CA TYR A 284 -18.33 13.77 -9.78
C TYR A 284 -19.33 12.99 -10.63
N ILE A 285 -19.32 13.22 -11.94
CA ILE A 285 -20.12 12.50 -12.92
C ILE A 285 -19.26 11.38 -13.52
N TRP A 286 -19.78 10.16 -13.46
CA TRP A 286 -19.26 9.02 -14.20
C TRP A 286 -19.88 9.00 -15.60
N ASP A 287 -19.02 8.98 -16.63
CA ASP A 287 -19.43 8.76 -18.00
C ASP A 287 -19.20 7.29 -18.38
N PRO A 288 -20.25 6.46 -18.45
CA PRO A 288 -20.12 5.04 -18.78
C PRO A 288 -19.79 4.77 -20.25
N GLY A 289 -19.94 5.76 -21.14
CA GLY A 289 -19.62 5.64 -22.57
C GLY A 289 -18.14 5.87 -22.85
N ASN A 290 -17.53 6.85 -22.17
CA ASN A 290 -16.11 7.18 -22.34
C ASN A 290 -15.21 6.64 -21.22
N TYR A 291 -15.80 6.09 -20.15
CA TYR A 291 -15.07 5.65 -18.96
C TYR A 291 -14.21 6.74 -18.36
N THR A 292 -14.84 7.89 -18.12
CA THR A 292 -14.21 9.04 -17.49
C THR A 292 -15.01 9.49 -16.28
N VAL A 293 -14.33 10.18 -15.38
CA VAL A 293 -14.95 10.83 -14.22
C VAL A 293 -14.59 12.30 -14.27
N THR A 294 -15.59 13.17 -14.11
CA THR A 294 -15.41 14.62 -14.16
C THR A 294 -16.04 15.28 -12.94
N GLU A 295 -15.32 16.21 -12.33
CA GLU A 295 -15.88 17.03 -11.23
C GLU A 295 -16.88 18.03 -11.82
N MET A 296 -18.09 18.08 -11.25
CA MET A 296 -19.08 19.09 -11.61
C MET A 296 -18.62 20.44 -11.11
N ARG A 297 -18.34 21.36 -12.04
CA ARG A 297 -18.14 22.77 -11.70
C ARG A 297 -19.52 23.38 -11.40
N LYS A 298 -19.63 24.02 -10.23
CA LYS A 298 -20.78 24.86 -9.88
C LYS A 298 -20.75 26.14 -10.69
#